data_AF-A0A2W5A1Q8-F1
#
_entry.id   AF-A0A2W5A1Q8-F1
#
_cell.length_a   1.000
_cell.length_b   1.000
_cell.length_c   1.000
_cell.angle_alpha   90.00
_cell.angle_beta   90.00
_cell.angle_gamma   90.00
#
_symmetry.space_group_name_H-M   'P 1'
#
loop_
_entity.id
_entity.type
_entity.pdbx_description
1 polymer ?
#
loop_
_entity_poly.entity_id
_entity_poly.type
_entity_poly.pdbx_seq_one_letter_code
_entity_poly.pdbx_strand_id
1 'polypeptide(L)'
;MIRLGQAEDGRLILGSNEAFPADIKYVEYYREQKLFNLVFDSEEEDSALMPCEISDKTAAVVQTSPNLIVIALATGNAEPYGYSVPLIQIGV
;
A
#
# COMPACT_ATOMS: atom_id res chain seq x y z
N MET A 1 0.02 -0.30 -12.57
CA MET A 1 0.43 -1.60 -12.00
C MET A 1 1.13 -1.38 -10.66
N ILE A 2 0.60 -1.98 -9.59
CA ILE A 2 1.11 -1.80 -8.23
C ILE A 2 2.06 -2.95 -7.84
N ARG A 3 3.06 -2.66 -7.02
CA ARG A 3 4.09 -3.59 -6.53
C ARG A 3 4.39 -3.38 -5.05
N LEU A 4 4.61 -4.47 -4.33
CA LEU A 4 5.12 -4.44 -2.96
C LEU A 4 6.63 -4.70 -2.94
N GLY A 5 7.37 -3.86 -2.25
CA GLY A 5 8.78 -4.01 -1.95
C GLY A 5 9.05 -3.90 -0.45
N GLN A 6 10.27 -4.23 -0.05
CA GLN A 6 10.75 -4.08 1.32
C GLN A 6 12.10 -3.36 1.30
N ALA A 7 12.23 -2.30 2.09
CA ALA A 7 13.48 -1.60 2.32
C ALA A 7 14.43 -2.41 3.21
N GLU A 8 15.73 -2.08 3.20
CA GLU A 8 16.73 -2.77 4.03
C GLU A 8 16.45 -2.69 5.53
N ASP A 9 15.79 -1.61 5.97
CA ASP A 9 15.37 -1.42 7.36
C ASP A 9 14.05 -2.13 7.72
N GLY A 10 13.51 -2.91 6.79
CA GLY A 10 12.30 -3.70 6.98
C GLY A 10 11.00 -2.97 6.65
N ARG A 11 11.04 -1.65 6.38
CA ARG A 11 9.83 -0.90 5.99
C ARG A 11 9.27 -1.42 4.67
N LEU A 12 7.95 -1.50 4.60
CA LEU A 12 7.25 -1.94 3.41
C LEU A 12 6.98 -0.75 2.48
N ILE A 13 7.16 -0.99 1.18
CA ILE A 13 7.01 0.01 0.13
C ILE A 13 5.94 -0.47 -0.85
N LEU A 14 4.94 0.38 -1.09
CA LEU A 14 3.93 0.22 -2.13
C LEU A 14 4.30 1.14 -3.30
N GLY A 15 4.73 0.57 -4.42
CA GLY A 15 5.12 1.30 -5.62
C GLY A 15 4.07 1.19 -6.72
N SER A 16 3.73 2.29 -7.38
CA SER A 16 2.88 2.29 -8.58
C SER A 16 3.52 3.08 -9.72
N ASN A 17 3.43 2.54 -10.94
CA ASN A 17 3.77 3.26 -12.18
C ASN A 17 2.57 4.00 -12.80
N GLU A 18 1.46 4.08 -12.06
CA GLU A 18 0.24 4.80 -12.41
C GLU A 18 -0.10 5.75 -11.27
N ALA A 19 -0.70 6.89 -11.62
CA ALA A 19 -1.21 7.82 -10.63
C ALA A 19 -2.43 7.23 -9.92
N PHE A 20 -2.52 7.50 -8.62
CA PHE A 20 -3.71 7.18 -7.84
C PHE A 20 -4.80 8.23 -8.10
N PRO A 21 -6.09 7.86 -7.98
CA PRO A 21 -7.21 8.78 -8.15
C PRO A 21 -7.22 9.91 -7.10
N ALA A 22 -6.71 9.63 -5.89
CA ALA A 22 -6.45 10.59 -4.83
C ALA A 22 -5.33 10.07 -3.92
N ASP A 23 -4.93 10.86 -2.93
CA ASP A 23 -3.98 10.41 -1.92
C ASP A 23 -4.57 9.25 -1.11
N ILE A 24 -3.70 8.30 -0.78
CA ILE A 24 -4.07 7.15 0.06
C ILE A 24 -4.15 7.61 1.51
N LYS A 25 -5.32 7.42 2.11
CA LYS A 25 -5.60 7.74 3.52
C LYS A 25 -5.01 6.69 4.45
N TYR A 26 -5.20 5.42 4.13
CA TYR A 26 -4.62 4.27 4.82
C TYR A 26 -4.69 3.02 3.94
N VAL A 27 -3.95 1.98 4.32
CA VAL A 27 -3.99 0.68 3.66
C VAL A 27 -4.51 -0.36 4.64
N GLU A 28 -5.48 -1.17 4.21
CA GLU A 28 -5.97 -2.31 4.97
C GLU A 28 -5.25 -3.57 4.49
N TYR A 29 -4.80 -4.40 5.42
CA TYR A 29 -4.25 -5.72 5.15
C TYR A 29 -5.15 -6.80 5.74
N TYR A 30 -5.75 -7.60 4.85
CA TYR A 30 -6.59 -8.74 5.20
C TYR A 30 -5.70 -9.97 5.42
N ARG A 31 -5.48 -10.31 6.68
CA ARG A 31 -4.44 -11.29 7.09
C ARG A 31 -4.64 -12.68 6.48
N GLU A 32 -5.88 -13.16 6.45
CA GLU A 32 -6.20 -14.51 5.97
C GLU A 32 -6.05 -14.65 4.46
N GLN A 33 -6.44 -13.61 3.72
CA GLN A 33 -6.41 -13.58 2.26
C GLN A 33 -5.09 -13.04 1.70
N LYS A 34 -4.24 -12.44 2.56
CA LYS A 34 -3.01 -11.74 2.18
C LYS A 34 -3.25 -10.64 1.13
N LEU A 35 -4.37 -9.92 1.25
CA LEU A 35 -4.77 -8.86 0.33
C LEU A 35 -4.52 -7.48 0.94
N PHE A 36 -4.21 -6.50 0.09
CA PHE A 36 -4.18 -5.10 0.47
C PHE A 36 -5.34 -4.36 -0.17
N ASN A 37 -6.00 -3.49 0.59
CA ASN A 37 -6.98 -2.55 0.09
C ASN A 37 -6.49 -1.13 0.35
N LEU A 38 -6.36 -0.35 -0.72
CA LEU A 38 -5.89 1.03 -0.65
C LEU A 38 -7.13 1.91 -0.50
N VAL A 39 -7.26 2.61 0.63
CA VAL A 39 -8.38 3.51 0.89
C VAL A 39 -7.93 4.94 0.58
N PHE A 40 -8.68 5.61 -0.30
CA PHE A 40 -8.35 6.95 -0.77
C PHE A 40 -9.04 8.03 0.06
N ASP A 41 -8.48 9.25 0.04
CA ASP A 41 -9.11 10.44 0.60
C ASP A 41 -9.98 11.13 -0.47
N SER A 42 -11.01 10.44 -0.96
CA SER A 42 -11.93 10.93 -1.99
C SER A 42 -13.39 10.63 -1.65
N GLU A 43 -14.32 11.42 -2.20
CA GLU A 43 -15.78 11.21 -2.04
C GLU A 43 -16.39 10.31 -3.14
N GLU A 44 -15.64 10.00 -4.21
CA GLU A 44 -16.15 9.33 -5.42
C GLU A 44 -15.64 7.88 -5.59
N GLU A 45 -14.37 7.64 -5.29
CA GLU A 45 -13.76 6.30 -5.25
C GLU A 45 -13.28 5.99 -3.83
N ASP A 46 -13.94 5.01 -3.21
CA ASP A 46 -13.70 4.68 -1.80
C ASP A 46 -12.44 3.82 -1.62
N SER A 47 -12.09 2.96 -2.58
CA SER A 47 -10.93 2.07 -2.45
C SER A 47 -10.52 1.34 -3.74
N ALA A 48 -9.27 0.85 -3.75
CA ALA A 48 -8.76 -0.08 -4.76
C ALA A 48 -8.19 -1.35 -4.11
N LEU A 49 -8.74 -2.50 -4.50
CA LEU A 49 -8.24 -3.81 -4.07
C LEU A 49 -6.99 -4.20 -4.88
N MET A 50 -5.91 -4.45 -4.16
CA MET A 50 -4.67 -4.98 -4.72
C MET A 50 -4.52 -6.46 -4.36
N PRO A 51 -4.65 -7.39 -5.33
CA PRO A 51 -4.22 -8.76 -5.12
C PRO A 51 -2.69 -8.78 -4.93
N CYS A 52 -2.26 -9.38 -3.82
CA CYS A 52 -0.85 -9.43 -3.47
C CYS A 52 -0.41 -10.87 -3.23
N GLU A 53 0.39 -11.43 -4.13
CA GLU A 53 1.11 -12.66 -3.86
C GLU A 53 2.35 -12.33 -3.02
N ILE A 54 2.20 -12.41 -1.70
CA ILE A 54 3.31 -12.21 -0.75
C ILE A 54 3.75 -13.52 -0.11
N SER A 55 5.07 -13.66 0.06
CA SER A 55 5.65 -14.76 0.81
C SER A 55 5.26 -14.70 2.29
N ASP A 56 5.29 -15.83 3.00
CA ASP A 56 5.02 -15.87 4.45
C ASP A 56 6.00 -14.99 5.24
N LYS A 57 7.25 -14.89 4.76
CA LYS A 57 8.26 -13.99 5.33
C LYS A 57 7.82 -12.53 5.23
N THR A 58 7.33 -12.13 4.07
CA THR A 58 6.80 -10.76 3.86
C THR A 58 5.54 -10.53 4.69
N ALA A 59 4.63 -11.51 4.76
CA ALA A 59 3.43 -11.42 5.59
C ALA A 59 3.76 -11.21 7.07
N ALA A 60 4.78 -11.88 7.61
CA ALA A 60 5.23 -11.68 8.98
C ALA A 60 5.77 -10.25 9.24
N VAL A 61 6.42 -9.65 8.24
CA VAL A 61 6.85 -8.24 8.31
C VAL A 61 5.63 -7.31 8.29
N VAL A 62 4.65 -7.57 7.42
CA VAL A 62 3.40 -6.79 7.33
C VAL A 62 2.67 -6.80 8.67
N GLN A 63 2.59 -7.96 9.32
CA GLN A 63 1.93 -8.11 10.62
C GLN A 63 2.59 -7.30 11.75
N THR A 64 3.88 -7.01 11.64
CA THR A 64 4.62 -6.24 12.65
C THR A 64 4.79 -4.76 12.29
N SER A 65 4.36 -4.36 11.09
CA SER A 65 4.52 -3.01 10.58
C SER A 65 3.32 -2.12 10.97
N PRO A 66 3.54 -0.91 11.52
CA PRO A 66 2.45 0.03 11.82
C PRO A 66 2.04 0.89 10.61
N ASN A 67 2.88 0.95 9.58
CA ASN A 67 2.72 1.83 8.43
C ASN A 67 3.34 1.24 7.14
N LEU A 68 2.95 1.84 6.02
CA LEU A 68 3.49 1.58 4.68
C LEU A 68 4.02 2.88 4.08
N ILE A 69 5.12 2.80 3.34
CA ILE A 69 5.56 3.89 2.47
C ILE A 69 4.89 3.69 1.11
N VAL A 70 4.17 4.69 0.63
CA VAL A 70 3.60 4.71 -0.71
C VAL A 70 4.51 5.56 -1.59
N ILE A 71 4.87 5.04 -2.77
CA ILE A 71 5.60 5.76 -3.82
C ILE A 71 4.76 5.67 -5.10
N ALA A 72 4.26 6.79 -5.57
CA ALA A 72 3.39 6.87 -6.75
C ALA A 72 3.94 7.86 -7.77
N LEU A 73 3.62 7.63 -9.04
CA LEU A 73 3.74 8.70 -10.03
C LEU A 73 2.65 9.74 -9.77
N ALA A 74 3.03 11.01 -9.76
CA ALA A 74 2.05 12.08 -9.88
C ALA A 74 1.45 12.07 -11.30
N THR A 75 0.24 12.62 -11.46
CA THR A 75 -0.38 12.76 -12.77
C THR A 75 0.50 13.61 -13.71
N GLY A 76 0.77 13.12 -14.91
CA GLY A 76 1.64 13.78 -15.90
C GLY A 76 3.13 13.40 -15.79
N ASN A 77 4.03 14.27 -16.29
CA ASN A 77 5.50 14.06 -16.25
C ASN A 77 6.13 14.53 -14.92
N ALA A 78 5.36 14.57 -13.84
CA ALA A 78 5.85 15.01 -12.54
C ALA A 78 6.72 13.92 -11.88
N GLU A 79 7.63 14.35 -11.00
CA GLU A 79 8.47 13.42 -10.24
C GLU A 79 7.60 12.53 -9.32
N PRO A 80 8.01 11.26 -9.11
CA PRO A 80 7.34 10.40 -8.13
C PRO A 80 7.42 11.03 -6.74
N TYR A 81 6.34 10.90 -5.98
CA TYR A 81 6.29 11.37 -4.60
C TYR A 81 6.09 10.20 -3.64
N GLY A 82 6.69 10.33 -2.45
CA GLY A 82 6.70 9.29 -1.42
C GLY A 82 6.14 9.80 -0.10
N TYR A 83 5.20 9.06 0.51
CA TYR A 83 4.60 9.42 1.80
C TYR A 83 4.25 8.17 2.62
N SER A 84 4.12 8.33 3.94
CA SER A 84 3.78 7.24 4.85
C SER A 84 2.30 7.24 5.17
N VAL A 85 1.66 6.08 5.11
CA VAL A 85 0.25 5.88 5.45
C VAL A 85 0.09 4.82 6.53
N PRO A 86 -0.97 4.89 7.37
CA PRO A 86 -1.26 3.84 8.34
C PRO A 86 -1.53 2.49 7.66
N LEU A 87 -1.07 1.42 8.31
CA LEU A 87 -1.41 0.05 7.93
C LEU A 87 -2.41 -0.51 8.96
N ILE A 88 -3.66 -0.68 8.53
CA ILE A 88 -4.73 -1.27 9.32
C ILE A 88 -4.77 -2.76 9.06
N GLN A 89 -4.72 -3.57 10.11
CA GLN A 89 -4.76 -5.03 9.98
C GLN A 89 -6.16 -5.55 10.30
N ILE A 90 -6.76 -6.27 9.35
CA ILE A 90 -8.11 -6.80 9.43
C ILE A 90 -8.04 -8.34 9.46
N GLY A 91 -8.83 -8.94 10.35
CA GLY A 91 -8.79 -10.37 10.66
C GLY A 91 -8.02 -10.67 11.94
N VAL A 92 -8.17 -11.90 12.44
CA VAL A 92 -7.52 -12.37 13.67
C VAL A 92 -6.09 -12.77 13.39
#